data_AF-A0A5K1GR16-F1
#
_entry.id   AF-A0A5K1GR16-F1
#
_cell.length_a   1.000
_cell.length_b   1.000
_cell.length_c   1.000
_cell.angle_alpha   90.00
_cell.angle_beta   90.00
_cell.angle_gamma   90.00
#
_symmetry.space_group_name_H-M   'P 1'
#
loop_
_entity.id
_entity.type
_entity.pdbx_description
1 polymer ?
#
loop_
_entity_poly.entity_id
_entity_poly.type
_entity_poly.pdbx_seq_one_letter_code
_entity_poly.pdbx_strand_id
1 'polypeptide(L)'
;YIENRKDHWYPNPLVVVKDVQDMNKLQMAAWVRHRMNHQNMGERWQRRGHLVEEMVRIFRELDIEYRMLPVDVNLRNMPPVT
;
A
#
# COMPACT_ATOMS: atom_id res chain seq x y z
N TYR A 1 -7.09 -11.53 -2.28
CA TYR A 1 -6.90 -11.72 -0.82
C TYR A 1 -8.21 -11.66 -0.02
N ILE A 2 -8.95 -10.54 -0.03
CA ILE A 2 -10.14 -10.30 0.81
C ILE A 2 -11.21 -11.39 0.63
N GLU A 3 -11.59 -11.69 -0.61
CA GLU A 3 -12.59 -12.74 -0.93
C GLU A 3 -12.20 -14.14 -0.47
N ASN A 4 -10.89 -14.41 -0.37
CA ASN A 4 -10.36 -15.72 0.05
C ASN A 4 -10.35 -15.88 1.57
N ARG A 5 -10.39 -14.78 2.34
CA ARG A 5 -10.34 -14.78 3.82
C ARG A 5 -11.64 -14.24 4.42
N LYS A 6 -12.72 -15.01 4.21
CA LYS A 6 -14.09 -14.66 4.64
C LYS A 6 -14.27 -14.62 6.16
N ASP A 7 -13.39 -15.25 6.91
CA ASP A 7 -13.30 -15.23 8.37
C ASP A 7 -12.77 -13.87 8.89
N HIS A 8 -11.88 -13.22 8.13
CA HIS A 8 -11.32 -11.92 8.49
C HIS A 8 -12.18 -10.75 7.97
N TRP A 9 -12.68 -10.88 6.74
CA TRP A 9 -13.29 -9.78 6.01
C TRP A 9 -14.73 -10.07 5.59
N TYR A 10 -15.49 -8.99 5.40
CA TYR A 10 -16.71 -9.06 4.60
C TYR A 10 -16.36 -9.08 3.10
N PRO A 11 -17.15 -9.78 2.28
CA PRO A 11 -16.96 -9.81 0.83
C PRO A 11 -17.32 -8.45 0.20
N ASN A 12 -17.02 -8.31 -1.09
CA ASN A 12 -17.23 -7.13 -1.93
C ASN A 12 -16.47 -5.88 -1.43
N PRO A 13 -15.12 -5.93 -1.41
CA PRO A 13 -14.34 -4.73 -1.16
C PRO A 13 -14.55 -3.71 -2.28
N LEU A 14 -14.67 -2.44 -1.92
CA LEU A 14 -14.81 -1.36 -2.89
C LEU A 14 -13.44 -0.71 -3.11
N VAL A 15 -12.94 -0.76 -4.33
CA VAL A 15 -11.71 -0.05 -4.74
C VAL A 15 -12.10 1.04 -5.71
N VAL A 16 -11.70 2.27 -5.41
CA VAL A 16 -12.02 3.45 -6.22
C VAL A 16 -10.74 4.18 -6.56
N VAL A 17 -10.57 4.53 -7.83
CA VAL A 17 -9.57 5.51 -8.27
C VAL A 17 -10.15 6.89 -7.97
N LYS A 18 -9.51 7.62 -7.05
CA LYS A 18 -9.95 8.95 -6.64
C LYS A 18 -9.50 10.02 -7.63
N ASP A 19 -8.25 9.95 -8.07
CA ASP A 19 -7.66 10.99 -8.90
C ASP A 19 -6.39 10.51 -9.64
N VAL A 20 -6.00 11.25 -10.69
CA VAL A 20 -4.73 11.10 -11.40
C VAL A 20 -3.90 12.36 -11.16
N GLN A 21 -2.84 12.26 -10.37
CA GLN A 21 -1.95 13.37 -10.04
C GLN A 21 -0.74 13.40 -10.96
N ASP A 22 -0.29 14.61 -11.35
CA ASP A 22 0.95 14.86 -12.10
C ASP A 22 1.14 13.98 -13.36
N MET A 23 0.04 13.54 -13.99
CA MET A 23 -0.03 12.61 -15.13
C MET A 23 0.53 11.20 -14.93
N ASN A 24 1.21 10.91 -13.81
CA ASN A 24 1.90 9.63 -13.60
C ASN A 24 1.67 8.99 -12.22
N LYS A 25 0.81 9.57 -11.38
CA LYS A 25 0.44 9.03 -10.07
C LYS A 25 -1.05 8.76 -10.03
N LEU A 26 -1.45 7.58 -9.54
CA LEU A 26 -2.84 7.23 -9.30
C LEU A 26 -3.12 7.29 -7.80
N GLN A 27 -4.09 8.10 -7.41
CA GLN A 27 -4.61 8.09 -6.05
C GLN A 27 -5.76 7.09 -5.98
N MET A 28 -5.58 6.02 -5.21
CA MET A 28 -6.59 4.96 -5.04
C MET A 28 -7.04 4.87 -3.59
N ALA A 29 -8.28 4.42 -3.37
CA ALA A 29 -8.79 4.09 -2.05
C ALA A 29 -9.45 2.72 -2.04
N ALA A 30 -9.01 1.87 -1.11
CA ALA A 30 -9.60 0.57 -0.85
C ALA A 30 -10.45 0.64 0.42
N TRP A 31 -11.75 0.47 0.27
CA TRP A 31 -12.73 0.37 1.35
C TRP A 31 -12.94 -1.09 1.70
N VAL A 32 -12.45 -1.48 2.88
CA VAL A 32 -12.50 -2.85 3.37
C VAL A 32 -13.18 -2.90 4.72
N ARG A 33 -14.08 -3.87 4.91
CA ARG A 33 -14.82 -4.05 6.16
C ARG A 33 -14.32 -5.29 6.89
N HIS A 34 -13.73 -5.09 8.06
CA HIS A 34 -13.26 -6.17 8.91
C HIS A 34 -14.42 -6.73 9.75
N ARG A 35 -14.41 -8.03 10.04
CA ARG A 35 -15.38 -8.68 10.95
C ARG A 35 -15.07 -8.49 12.44
N MET A 36 -13.87 -8.04 12.78
CA MET A 36 -13.38 -7.94 14.15
C MET A 36 -13.85 -6.63 14.80
N ASN A 37 -14.19 -6.70 16.08
CA ASN A 37 -14.60 -5.54 16.87
C ASN A 37 -13.39 -4.61 17.17
N HIS A 38 -13.66 -3.35 17.51
CA HIS A 38 -12.66 -2.33 17.82
C HIS A 38 -11.89 -2.58 19.13
N GLN A 39 -12.32 -3.54 19.95
CA GLN A 39 -11.66 -3.90 21.21
C GLN A 39 -10.31 -4.60 20.99
N ASN A 40 -10.13 -5.30 19.86
CA ASN A 40 -8.88 -6.01 19.53
C ASN A 40 -8.09 -5.24 18.46
N MET A 41 -7.76 -3.98 18.76
CA MET A 41 -7.18 -3.07 17.77
C MET A 41 -5.79 -3.53 17.27
N GLY A 42 -4.95 -4.08 18.15
CA GLY A 42 -3.62 -4.58 17.77
C GLY A 42 -3.67 -5.69 16.73
N GLU A 43 -4.47 -6.72 16.97
CA GLU A 43 -4.66 -7.83 16.03
C GLU A 43 -5.31 -7.35 14.72
N ARG A 44 -6.28 -6.44 14.81
CA ARG A 44 -6.92 -5.84 13.63
C ARG A 44 -5.90 -5.12 12.74
N TRP A 45 -4.94 -4.40 13.31
CA TRP A 45 -3.88 -3.73 12.56
C TRP A 45 -2.90 -4.73 11.95
N GLN A 46 -2.52 -5.79 12.66
CA GLN A 46 -1.67 -6.85 12.09
C GLN A 46 -2.34 -7.51 10.88
N ARG A 47 -3.64 -7.83 10.97
CA ARG A 47 -4.42 -8.38 9.83
C ARG A 47 -4.52 -7.40 8.66
N ARG A 48 -4.60 -6.10 8.93
CA ARG A 48 -4.50 -5.05 7.89
C ARG A 48 -3.09 -5.00 7.28
N GLY A 49 -2.03 -5.23 8.05
CA GLY A 49 -0.66 -5.33 7.55
C GLY A 49 -0.53 -6.37 6.44
N HIS A 50 -1.06 -7.58 6.65
CA HIS A 50 -1.07 -8.62 5.62
C HIS A 50 -1.83 -8.22 4.35
N LEU A 51 -2.91 -7.44 4.47
CA LEU A 51 -3.60 -6.92 3.29
C LEU A 51 -2.70 -5.94 2.51
N VAL A 52 -1.93 -5.10 3.22
CA VAL A 52 -0.99 -4.16 2.59
C VAL A 52 0.16 -4.90 1.89
N GLU A 53 0.71 -5.95 2.52
CA GLU A 53 1.73 -6.80 1.91
C GLU A 53 1.26 -7.40 0.58
N GLU A 54 0.04 -7.91 0.55
CA GLU A 54 -0.59 -8.46 -0.67
C GLU A 54 -0.83 -7.37 -1.73
N MET A 55 -1.21 -6.16 -1.32
CA MET A 55 -1.31 -5.03 -2.25
C MET A 55 0.04 -4.66 -2.86
N VAL A 56 1.10 -4.60 -2.04
CA VAL A 56 2.46 -4.34 -2.53
C VAL A 56 2.91 -5.41 -3.53
N ARG A 57 2.60 -6.68 -3.25
CA ARG A 57 2.88 -7.77 -4.17
C ARG A 57 2.17 -7.57 -5.52
N ILE A 58 0.87 -7.31 -5.50
CA ILE A 58 0.07 -7.08 -6.73
C ILE A 58 0.61 -5.87 -7.51
N PHE A 59 0.93 -4.77 -6.84
CA PHE A 59 1.47 -3.58 -7.51
C PHE A 59 2.82 -3.87 -8.16
N ARG A 60 3.70 -4.64 -7.51
CA ARG A 60 4.97 -5.09 -8.11
C ARG A 60 4.75 -6.00 -9.32
N GLU A 61 3.79 -6.93 -9.24
CA GLU A 61 3.44 -7.82 -10.37
C GLU A 61 2.88 -7.03 -11.58
N LEU A 62 2.23 -5.89 -11.33
CA LEU A 62 1.71 -4.98 -12.35
C LEU A 62 2.72 -3.90 -12.80
N ASP A 63 3.97 -3.96 -12.35
CA ASP A 63 5.02 -2.97 -12.63
C ASP A 63 4.64 -1.53 -12.20
N ILE A 64 3.81 -1.41 -11.15
CA ILE A 64 3.44 -0.13 -10.53
C ILE A 64 4.49 0.21 -9.47
N GLU A 65 5.39 1.13 -9.80
CA GLU A 65 6.42 1.60 -8.89
C GLU A 65 5.87 2.47 -7.75
N TYR A 66 6.33 2.20 -6.53
CA TYR A 66 6.11 3.12 -5.41
C TYR A 66 7.17 4.23 -5.44
N ARG A 67 6.78 5.41 -5.92
CA ARG A 67 7.66 6.59 -5.93
C ARG A 67 7.63 7.28 -4.57
N MET A 68 8.72 7.15 -3.83
CA MET A 68 8.98 8.01 -2.67
C MET A 68 9.21 9.46 -3.12
N LEU A 69 9.03 10.41 -2.21
CA LEU A 69 9.41 11.80 -2.47
C LEU A 69 10.90 11.84 -2.84
N PRO A 70 11.28 12.66 -3.85
CA PRO A 70 12.67 12.81 -4.22
C PRO A 70 13.48 13.25 -3.00
N VAL A 71 14.60 12.57 -2.75
CA VAL A 71 15.53 12.91 -1.68
C VAL A 71 16.68 13.70 -2.31
N ASP A 72 16.83 14.97 -1.92
CA ASP A 72 17.98 15.77 -2.30
C ASP A 72 19.23 15.27 -1.58
N VAL A 73 20.15 14.68 -2.35
CA VAL A 73 21.44 14.21 -1.84
C VAL A 73 22.52 15.21 -2.24
N ASN A 74 23.06 15.94 -1.26
CA ASN A 74 24.19 16.84 -1.48
C ASN A 74 25.51 16.09 -1.23
N LEU A 75 26.23 15.74 -2.31
CA LEU A 75 27.53 15.08 -2.23
C LEU A 75 28.60 16.10 -1.81
N ARG A 76 28.98 16.10 -0.54
CA ARG A 76 30.14 16.86 -0.06
C ARG A 76 31.39 16.01 -0.21
N ASN A 77 32.18 16.34 -1.22
CA ASN A 77 33.48 15.78 -1.60
C ASN A 77 33.42 14.41 -2.29
N MET A 78 33.65 14.40 -3.61
CA MET A 78 34.08 13.17 -4.29
C MET A 78 35.50 12.86 -3.81
N PRO A 79 35.80 11.61 -3.39
CA PRO A 79 37.18 11.21 -3.15
C PRO A 79 37.99 11.43 -4.45
N PRO A 80 39.25 11.90 -4.36
CA PRO A 80 40.08 12.12 -5.52
C PRO A 80 40.23 10.82 -6.30
N VAL A 81 39.96 10.87 -7.60
CA VAL A 81 40.22 9.77 -8.52
C VAL A 81 41.74 9.70 -8.68
N THR A 82 42.39 8.80 -7.95
CA THR A 82 43.77 8.36 -8.19
C THR A 82 43.86 7.53 -9.45
#